data_AF-A0AAX4HR41-F1
#
_entry.id   AF-A0AAX4HR41-F1
#
_cell.length_a   1.000
_cell.length_b   1.000
_cell.length_c   1.000
_cell.angle_alpha   90.00
_cell.angle_beta   90.00
_cell.angle_gamma   90.00
#
_symmetry.space_group_name_H-M   'P 1'
#
loop_
_entity.id
_entity.type
_entity.pdbx_description
1 polymer ?
#
loop_
_entity_poly.entity_id
_entity_poly.type
_entity_poly.pdbx_seq_one_letter_code
_entity_poly.pdbx_strand_id
1 'polypeptide(L)'
;MNKFLLALVMVPAISFAAIKSDSKGGGGGSVVACYTPDGDLKSVELLDVYEGKTRGLKFLNFSGDLNQDVRTIVERFDKSVLGKEWLIEDMVQLESKFQEIPRDAELELIQDAWPVYLPRGCKIKQLANYYNKNVIYIDGNLYDKMDYFNRLALVIHEVIYAKERFGKVTDSRYARWITALALSEKNLFTPIKDYPSTHICYSEDSRTVFMAMPLNEVKDKWRFSFINLNGHKIYSEKTVDLFLTSSPLSDAISDRNPSFDGKAHGTLSSLINPDEDITVISNQTSMMLSWTGSDPGDSFEKVPMTCKEFQTYPER
;
A
#
# COMPACT_ATOMS: atom_id res chain seq x y z
N MET A 1 71.52 -1.22 35.42
CA MET A 1 70.89 -2.08 34.39
C MET A 1 69.41 -2.21 34.72
N ASN A 2 68.56 -1.35 34.16
CA ASN A 2 67.13 -1.37 34.43
C ASN A 2 66.39 -2.14 33.34
N LYS A 3 65.70 -3.21 33.75
CA LYS A 3 64.80 -4.02 32.92
C LYS A 3 63.45 -3.33 32.86
N PHE A 4 63.14 -2.69 31.73
CA PHE A 4 61.78 -2.23 31.41
C PHE A 4 61.02 -3.38 30.75
N LEU A 5 60.07 -3.97 31.47
CA LEU A 5 59.17 -5.00 30.97
C LEU A 5 58.03 -4.29 30.23
N LEU A 6 58.03 -4.33 28.89
CA LEU A 6 56.97 -3.79 28.05
C LEU A 6 55.82 -4.81 28.03
N ALA A 7 54.82 -4.61 28.88
CA ALA A 7 53.59 -5.41 28.86
C ALA A 7 52.72 -4.97 27.67
N LEU A 8 52.73 -5.78 26.61
CA LEU A 8 51.86 -5.64 25.45
C LEU A 8 50.43 -5.98 25.85
N VAL A 9 49.64 -4.95 26.20
CA VAL A 9 48.20 -5.08 26.46
C VAL A 9 47.52 -5.37 25.12
N MET A 10 47.21 -6.65 24.86
CA MET A 10 46.28 -7.01 23.80
C MET A 10 44.90 -6.46 24.16
N VAL A 11 44.51 -5.36 23.52
CA VAL A 11 43.11 -4.92 23.52
C VAL A 11 42.35 -5.86 22.59
N PRO A 12 41.40 -6.69 23.08
CA PRO A 12 40.58 -7.49 22.20
C PRO A 12 39.76 -6.55 21.32
N ALA A 13 39.97 -6.63 20.00
CA ALA A 13 39.13 -5.94 19.03
C ALA A 13 37.72 -6.53 19.11
N ILE A 14 36.82 -5.81 19.80
CA ILE A 14 35.40 -6.12 19.83
C ILE A 14 34.91 -5.92 18.39
N SER A 15 34.78 -7.03 17.67
CA SER A 15 34.23 -7.05 16.32
C SER A 15 32.72 -6.88 16.46
N PHE A 16 32.20 -5.71 16.08
CA PHE A 16 30.77 -5.49 15.95
C PHE A 16 30.28 -6.41 14.83
N ALA A 17 29.61 -7.50 15.19
CA ALA A 17 28.98 -8.39 14.23
C ALA A 17 27.78 -7.65 13.62
N ALA A 18 27.92 -7.23 12.37
CA ALA A 18 26.77 -6.79 11.58
C ALA A 18 25.87 -8.01 11.34
N ILE A 19 24.68 -8.00 11.93
CA ILE A 19 23.66 -9.03 11.70
C ILE A 19 23.10 -8.78 10.30
N LYS A 20 23.61 -9.52 9.32
CA LYS A 20 23.06 -9.52 7.96
C LYS A 20 21.83 -10.42 7.96
N SER A 21 20.63 -9.83 8.04
CA SER A 21 19.40 -10.61 7.86
C SER A 21 19.36 -11.13 6.42
N ASP A 22 18.82 -12.33 6.21
CA ASP A 22 18.75 -12.97 4.90
C ASP A 22 17.80 -12.15 4.00
N SER A 23 18.38 -11.20 3.27
CA SER A 23 17.79 -9.93 2.84
C SER A 23 16.89 -10.03 1.59
N LYS A 24 16.23 -11.16 1.38
CA LYS A 24 15.23 -11.27 0.30
C LYS A 24 13.93 -10.58 0.70
N GLY A 25 13.93 -9.23 0.67
CA GLY A 25 12.71 -8.41 0.56
C GLY A 25 11.91 -8.22 1.85
N GLY A 26 12.58 -8.06 2.99
CA GLY A 26 11.92 -7.64 4.23
C GLY A 26 11.65 -6.14 4.21
N GLY A 27 10.61 -5.67 3.49
CA GLY A 27 10.12 -4.29 3.68
C GLY A 27 9.67 -4.03 5.13
N GLY A 28 9.45 -2.77 5.48
CA GLY A 28 8.93 -2.35 6.79
C GLY A 28 8.90 -0.84 6.95
N GLY A 29 8.37 -0.37 8.09
CA GLY A 29 8.22 1.05 8.37
C GLY A 29 9.53 1.85 8.38
N SER A 30 9.58 2.90 7.55
CA SER A 30 10.60 3.96 7.59
C SER A 30 10.07 5.20 8.31
N VAL A 31 10.97 6.02 8.85
CA VAL A 31 10.64 7.28 9.52
C VAL A 31 11.48 8.43 9.01
N VAL A 32 10.95 9.64 9.13
CA VAL A 32 11.71 10.89 9.10
C VAL A 32 12.14 11.21 10.53
N ALA A 33 13.43 11.02 10.82
CA ALA A 33 14.05 11.36 12.10
C ALA A 33 14.73 12.73 12.00
N CYS A 34 14.32 13.68 12.83
CA CYS A 34 14.89 15.02 12.87
C CYS A 34 15.73 15.23 14.13
N TYR A 35 16.86 15.90 13.97
CA TYR A 35 17.84 16.10 15.03
C TYR A 35 18.01 17.58 15.39
N THR A 36 18.38 17.86 16.63
CA THR A 36 18.85 19.19 17.06
C THR A 36 20.22 19.48 16.44
N PRO A 37 20.69 20.75 16.44
CA PRO A 37 22.06 21.08 16.01
C PRO A 37 23.14 20.32 16.79
N ASP A 38 22.88 19.97 18.04
CA ASP A 38 23.78 19.21 18.92
C ASP A 38 23.77 17.69 18.62
N GLY A 39 22.88 17.24 17.73
CA GLY A 39 22.78 15.85 17.30
C GLY A 39 21.74 15.02 18.05
N ASP A 40 21.00 15.60 18.99
CA ASP A 40 19.97 14.88 19.74
C ASP A 40 18.73 14.60 18.88
N LEU A 41 18.15 13.41 19.03
CA LEU A 41 16.91 13.03 18.34
C LEU A 41 15.73 13.86 18.88
N LYS A 42 15.23 14.78 18.04
CA LYS A 42 14.18 15.74 18.38
C LYS A 42 12.79 15.18 18.13
N SER A 43 12.56 14.57 16.98
CA SER A 43 11.25 14.05 16.57
C SER A 43 11.39 12.87 15.62
N VAL A 44 10.41 11.98 15.67
CA VAL A 44 10.28 10.84 14.76
C VAL A 44 8.87 10.85 14.20
N GLU A 45 8.77 10.94 12.88
CA GLU A 45 7.51 10.87 12.14
C GLU A 45 7.57 9.69 11.17
N LEU A 46 6.52 8.87 11.14
CA LEU A 46 6.42 7.76 10.19
C LEU A 46 6.39 8.32 8.76
N LEU A 47 7.17 7.69 7.87
CA LEU A 47 7.33 8.17 6.50
C LEU A 47 6.00 8.22 5.74
N ASP A 48 5.09 7.28 6.02
CA ASP A 48 3.70 7.25 5.54
C ASP A 48 2.97 8.57 5.80
N VAL A 49 3.07 9.04 7.04
CA VAL A 49 2.42 10.27 7.53
C VAL A 49 3.09 11.48 6.87
N TYR A 50 4.43 11.51 6.87
CA TYR A 50 5.19 12.59 6.24
C TYR A 50 4.86 12.73 4.75
N GLU A 51 4.84 11.63 4.00
CA GLU A 51 4.44 11.60 2.59
C GLU A 51 3.00 12.05 2.39
N GLY A 52 2.08 11.64 3.26
CA GLY A 52 0.71 12.14 3.24
C GLY A 52 0.62 13.66 3.44
N LYS A 53 1.36 14.21 4.42
CA LYS A 53 1.41 15.66 4.68
C LYS A 53 1.96 16.44 3.49
N THR A 54 3.07 15.97 2.91
CA THR A 54 3.68 16.62 1.73
C THR A 54 2.76 16.59 0.50
N ARG A 55 1.82 15.64 0.45
CA ARG A 55 0.75 15.55 -0.58
C ARG A 55 -0.54 16.29 -0.18
N GLY A 56 -0.54 17.05 0.91
CA GLY A 56 -1.66 17.86 1.36
C GLY A 56 -2.80 17.08 2.03
N LEU A 57 -2.55 15.86 2.52
CA LEU A 57 -3.53 15.15 3.33
C LEU A 57 -3.71 15.83 4.68
N LYS A 58 -4.97 15.95 5.10
CA LYS A 58 -5.36 16.30 6.47
C LYS A 58 -5.67 15.02 7.22
N PHE A 59 -5.21 14.90 8.46
CA PHE A 59 -5.35 13.68 9.24
C PHE A 59 -6.49 13.79 10.25
N LEU A 60 -7.17 12.65 10.48
CA LEU A 60 -8.19 12.53 11.50
C LEU A 60 -7.57 12.75 12.89
N ASN A 61 -8.41 13.23 13.81
CA ASN A 61 -8.08 13.23 15.23
C ASN A 61 -8.47 11.89 15.85
N PHE A 62 -7.51 11.25 16.49
CA PHE A 62 -7.66 9.96 17.13
C PHE A 62 -7.75 10.11 18.65
N SER A 63 -8.45 9.17 19.29
CA SER A 63 -8.79 9.22 20.71
C SER A 63 -7.59 8.96 21.63
N GLY A 64 -6.58 8.24 21.14
CA GLY A 64 -5.49 7.74 21.97
C GLY A 64 -5.70 6.31 22.48
N ASP A 65 -6.88 5.72 22.21
CA ASP A 65 -7.16 4.31 22.49
C ASP A 65 -7.00 3.47 21.21
N LEU A 66 -6.00 2.58 21.22
CA LEU A 66 -5.64 1.79 20.05
C LEU A 66 -6.82 0.96 19.52
N ASN A 67 -7.62 0.36 20.40
CA ASN A 67 -8.73 -0.49 19.99
C ASN A 67 -9.84 0.32 19.32
N GLN A 68 -10.18 1.47 19.90
CA GLN A 68 -11.21 2.37 19.37
C GLN A 68 -10.75 3.00 18.05
N ASP A 69 -9.49 3.44 17.98
CA ASP A 69 -8.96 4.11 16.79
C ASP A 69 -8.77 3.13 15.62
N VAL A 70 -8.31 1.90 15.90
CA VAL A 70 -8.29 0.82 14.90
C VAL A 70 -9.68 0.52 14.36
N ARG A 71 -10.70 0.41 15.22
CA ARG A 71 -12.09 0.20 14.77
C ARG A 71 -12.57 1.35 13.90
N THR A 72 -12.32 2.59 14.33
CA THR A 72 -12.64 3.80 13.56
C THR A 72 -12.02 3.72 12.17
N ILE A 73 -10.78 3.24 12.05
CA ILE A 73 -10.08 3.12 10.77
C ILE A 73 -10.65 1.97 9.92
N VAL A 74 -10.86 0.80 10.51
CA VAL A 74 -11.42 -0.39 9.84
C VAL A 74 -12.85 -0.14 9.33
N GLU A 75 -13.64 0.66 10.04
CA GLU A 75 -14.98 1.07 9.60
C GLU A 75 -14.96 1.88 8.31
N ARG A 76 -13.85 2.57 8.02
CA ARG A 76 -13.65 3.36 6.80
C ARG A 76 -13.26 2.52 5.60
N PHE A 77 -12.74 1.31 5.80
CA PHE A 77 -12.60 0.37 4.70
C PHE A 77 -13.98 -0.14 4.28
N ASP A 78 -14.15 -0.43 3.00
CA ASP A 78 -15.38 -1.02 2.49
C ASP A 78 -15.69 -2.36 3.20
N LYS A 79 -16.98 -2.63 3.45
CA LYS A 79 -17.48 -3.94 3.90
C LYS A 79 -17.08 -5.09 2.97
N SER A 80 -16.90 -4.83 1.68
CA SER A 80 -16.45 -5.79 0.66
C SER A 80 -14.98 -6.20 0.83
N VAL A 81 -14.19 -5.44 1.60
CA VAL A 81 -12.87 -5.86 2.05
C VAL A 81 -13.08 -7.00 3.06
N LEU A 82 -13.20 -8.22 2.54
CA LEU A 82 -13.34 -9.45 3.31
C LEU A 82 -12.35 -9.45 4.49
N GLY A 83 -12.90 -9.57 5.71
CA GLY A 83 -12.14 -9.79 6.94
C GLY A 83 -11.98 -8.59 7.88
N LYS A 84 -12.90 -7.62 7.99
CA LYS A 84 -12.74 -6.52 8.95
C LYS A 84 -12.38 -6.98 10.38
N GLU A 85 -12.95 -8.09 10.82
CA GLU A 85 -12.66 -8.73 12.09
C GLU A 85 -11.20 -9.20 12.18
N TRP A 86 -10.66 -9.82 11.11
CA TRP A 86 -9.24 -10.18 11.06
C TRP A 86 -8.33 -8.94 11.18
N LEU A 87 -8.80 -7.75 10.80
CA LEU A 87 -7.94 -6.59 10.61
C LEU A 87 -7.76 -5.97 11.98
N ILE A 88 -8.86 -5.90 12.72
CA ILE A 88 -8.88 -5.50 14.11
C ILE A 88 -8.01 -6.47 14.92
N GLU A 89 -8.19 -7.78 14.78
CA GLU A 89 -7.37 -8.77 15.51
C GLU A 89 -5.88 -8.66 15.16
N ASP A 90 -5.53 -8.60 13.87
CA ASP A 90 -4.15 -8.45 13.41
C ASP A 90 -3.52 -7.14 13.91
N MET A 91 -4.25 -6.03 13.88
CA MET A 91 -3.77 -4.71 14.34
C MET A 91 -3.57 -4.67 15.86
N VAL A 92 -4.53 -5.18 16.64
CA VAL A 92 -4.45 -5.20 18.11
C VAL A 92 -3.34 -6.11 18.60
N GLN A 93 -3.07 -7.21 17.89
CA GLN A 93 -2.00 -8.14 18.26
C GLN A 93 -0.63 -7.77 17.69
N LEU A 94 -0.55 -6.80 16.78
CA LEU A 94 0.68 -6.54 16.05
C LEU A 94 1.84 -6.14 16.97
N GLU A 95 1.61 -5.29 17.96
CA GLU A 95 2.66 -4.84 18.88
C GLU A 95 3.31 -6.01 19.64
N SER A 96 2.57 -7.11 19.87
CA SER A 96 3.13 -8.32 20.50
C SER A 96 4.18 -9.04 19.63
N LYS A 97 4.24 -8.70 18.33
CA LYS A 97 5.22 -9.22 17.36
C LYS A 97 6.46 -8.32 17.26
N PHE A 98 6.47 -7.17 17.93
CA PHE A 98 7.60 -6.26 17.92
C PHE A 98 8.73 -6.81 18.80
N GLN A 99 9.91 -6.90 18.21
CA GLN A 99 11.13 -7.27 18.89
C GLN A 99 12.13 -6.13 18.75
N GLU A 100 12.41 -5.43 19.84
CA GLU A 100 13.42 -4.37 19.83
C GLU A 100 14.81 -4.94 19.53
N ILE A 101 15.55 -4.24 18.67
CA ILE A 101 16.98 -4.48 18.46
C ILE A 101 17.80 -3.85 19.59
N PRO A 102 19.07 -4.25 19.79
CA PRO A 102 19.97 -3.59 20.74
C PRO A 102 20.03 -2.06 20.51
N ARG A 103 20.08 -1.30 21.61
CA ARG A 103 19.99 0.18 21.57
C ARG A 103 21.22 0.86 20.95
N ASP A 104 22.31 0.12 20.76
CA ASP A 104 23.53 0.53 20.07
C ASP A 104 23.60 0.02 18.61
N ALA A 105 22.55 -0.65 18.14
CA ALA A 105 22.39 -1.08 16.75
C ALA A 105 21.40 -0.17 16.00
N GLU A 106 21.55 -0.14 14.67
CA GLU A 106 20.58 0.49 13.76
C GLU A 106 20.10 -0.54 12.74
N LEU A 107 18.84 -0.43 12.31
CA LEU A 107 18.33 -1.22 11.19
C LEU A 107 18.89 -0.67 9.86
N GLU A 108 19.24 -1.57 8.94
CA GLU A 108 19.65 -1.20 7.58
C GLU A 108 18.48 -0.53 6.84
N LEU A 109 18.75 0.61 6.20
CA LEU A 109 17.75 1.32 5.42
C LEU A 109 17.38 0.56 4.16
N ILE A 110 16.10 0.25 4.01
CA ILE A 110 15.56 -0.34 2.78
C ILE A 110 15.26 0.80 1.82
N GLN A 111 15.81 0.71 0.60
CA GLN A 111 15.63 1.75 -0.43
C GLN A 111 14.32 1.56 -1.19
N ASP A 112 13.20 1.59 -0.47
CA ASP A 112 11.85 1.52 -1.05
C ASP A 112 11.04 2.83 -0.85
N ALA A 113 11.68 3.88 -0.34
CA ALA A 113 11.12 5.21 -0.17
C ALA A 113 10.86 5.92 -1.52
N TRP A 114 9.80 6.73 -1.62
CA TRP A 114 9.67 7.65 -2.76
C TRP A 114 10.72 8.76 -2.62
N PRO A 115 11.12 9.42 -3.72
CA PRO A 115 11.90 10.65 -3.63
C PRO A 115 11.13 11.69 -2.82
N VAL A 116 11.62 12.01 -1.62
CA VAL A 116 11.01 13.02 -0.73
C VAL A 116 12.03 14.09 -0.37
N TYR A 117 11.58 15.34 -0.35
CA TYR A 117 12.37 16.44 0.19
C TYR A 117 12.24 16.42 1.70
N LEU A 118 13.37 16.49 2.41
CA LEU A 118 13.41 16.47 3.87
C LEU A 118 13.73 17.88 4.42
N PRO A 119 13.22 18.25 5.61
CA PRO A 119 13.66 19.46 6.28
C PRO A 119 15.15 19.36 6.64
N ARG A 120 15.82 20.51 6.79
CA ARG A 120 17.23 20.54 7.22
C ARG A 120 17.38 19.86 8.59
N GLY A 121 18.39 19.02 8.72
CA GLY A 121 18.67 18.28 9.96
C GLY A 121 17.83 17.01 10.13
N CYS A 122 17.03 16.63 9.14
CA CYS A 122 16.27 15.38 9.15
C CYS A 122 16.85 14.34 8.19
N LYS A 123 16.63 13.06 8.49
CA LYS A 123 17.11 11.90 7.72
C LYS A 123 16.03 10.84 7.68
N ILE A 124 15.97 10.06 6.60
CA ILE A 124 15.18 8.83 6.59
C ILE A 124 15.96 7.76 7.34
N LYS A 125 15.29 7.06 8.27
CA LYS A 125 15.82 5.94 9.03
C LYS A 125 14.84 4.78 8.97
N GLN A 126 15.35 3.56 9.02
CA GLN A 126 14.50 2.38 9.15
C GLN A 126 14.04 2.25 10.60
N LEU A 127 12.74 2.21 10.82
CA LEU A 127 12.16 2.01 12.16
C LEU A 127 11.81 0.54 12.39
N ALA A 128 11.22 -0.10 11.39
CA ALA A 128 10.72 -1.46 11.48
C ALA A 128 11.24 -2.32 10.32
N ASN A 129 11.61 -3.56 10.57
CA ASN A 129 11.97 -4.52 9.54
C ASN A 129 11.22 -5.82 9.78
N TYR A 130 10.34 -6.21 8.85
CA TYR A 130 9.67 -7.48 8.97
C TYR A 130 10.65 -8.62 8.68
N TYR A 131 10.90 -9.42 9.71
CA TYR A 131 11.73 -10.61 9.60
C TYR A 131 10.91 -11.84 9.21
N ASN A 132 9.82 -12.13 9.93
CA ASN A 132 8.90 -13.23 9.62
C ASN A 132 7.49 -12.96 10.17
N LYS A 133 6.55 -13.90 9.97
CA LYS A 133 5.13 -13.77 10.38
C LYS A 133 4.89 -13.41 11.85
N ASN A 134 5.86 -13.69 12.71
CA ASN A 134 5.76 -13.53 14.15
C ASN A 134 6.73 -12.50 14.72
N VAL A 135 7.66 -11.96 13.91
CA VAL A 135 8.73 -11.07 14.38
C VAL A 135 8.90 -9.91 13.42
N ILE A 136 8.73 -8.71 13.96
CA ILE A 136 9.06 -7.44 13.33
C ILE A 136 10.13 -6.78 14.21
N TYR A 137 11.33 -6.60 13.67
CA TYR A 137 12.38 -5.90 14.39
C TYR A 137 12.09 -4.41 14.45
N ILE A 138 12.22 -3.79 15.62
CA ILE A 138 11.96 -2.36 15.84
C ILE A 138 13.22 -1.69 16.39
N ASP A 139 13.58 -0.53 15.85
CA ASP A 139 14.51 0.40 16.51
C ASP A 139 13.80 1.09 17.68
N GLY A 140 14.08 0.63 18.89
CA GLY A 140 13.46 1.15 20.11
C GLY A 140 13.75 2.63 20.35
N ASN A 141 14.92 3.15 19.94
CA ASN A 141 15.26 4.57 20.13
C ASN A 141 14.35 5.48 19.30
N LEU A 142 14.02 5.03 18.08
CA LEU A 142 13.08 5.73 17.21
C LEU A 142 11.64 5.55 17.70
N TYR A 143 11.23 4.32 18.03
CA TYR A 143 9.87 4.01 18.47
C TYR A 143 9.44 4.77 19.74
N ASP A 144 10.34 4.88 20.71
CA ASP A 144 10.09 5.59 21.96
C ASP A 144 9.87 7.09 21.76
N LYS A 145 10.38 7.66 20.66
CA LYS A 145 10.21 9.07 20.29
C LYS A 145 9.00 9.36 19.42
N MET A 146 8.31 8.33 18.93
CA MET A 146 7.06 8.50 18.19
C MET A 146 5.92 8.88 19.14
N ASP A 147 5.09 9.82 18.71
CA ASP A 147 3.80 10.05 19.36
C ASP A 147 2.82 8.90 19.04
N TYR A 148 1.70 8.90 19.75
CA TYR A 148 0.65 7.90 19.58
C TYR A 148 0.17 7.78 18.13
N PHE A 149 -0.03 8.91 17.44
CA PHE A 149 -0.51 8.94 16.06
C PHE A 149 0.44 8.18 15.12
N ASN A 150 1.74 8.41 15.26
CA ASN A 150 2.74 7.74 14.45
C ASN A 150 2.86 6.24 14.78
N ARG A 151 2.67 5.83 16.04
CA ARG A 151 2.63 4.41 16.42
C ARG A 151 1.41 3.70 15.84
N LEU A 152 0.24 4.34 15.93
CA LEU A 152 -0.99 3.86 15.28
C LEU A 152 -0.77 3.70 13.77
N ALA A 153 -0.13 4.68 13.14
CA ALA A 153 0.21 4.61 11.71
C ALA A 153 1.12 3.43 11.38
N LEU A 154 2.12 3.13 12.22
CA LEU A 154 2.99 1.98 12.04
C LEU A 154 2.21 0.67 12.11
N VAL A 155 1.31 0.55 13.08
CA VAL A 155 0.48 -0.65 13.23
C VAL A 155 -0.34 -0.92 11.96
N ILE A 156 -0.94 0.13 11.41
CA ILE A 156 -1.74 0.03 10.19
C ILE A 156 -0.86 -0.32 8.99
N HIS A 157 0.31 0.31 8.87
CA HIS A 157 1.29 0.02 7.83
C HIS A 157 1.63 -1.46 7.80
N GLU A 158 2.07 -2.00 8.92
CA GLU A 158 2.56 -3.38 8.99
C GLU A 158 1.44 -4.39 8.74
N VAL A 159 0.20 -4.11 9.16
CA VAL A 159 -0.96 -4.98 8.84
C VAL A 159 -1.30 -4.95 7.35
N ILE A 160 -1.35 -3.76 6.73
CA ILE A 160 -1.58 -3.65 5.28
C ILE A 160 -0.44 -4.35 4.53
N TYR A 161 0.81 -4.07 4.90
CA TYR A 161 1.99 -4.62 4.25
C TYR A 161 2.07 -6.14 4.39
N ALA A 162 1.72 -6.70 5.55
CA ALA A 162 1.61 -8.14 5.75
C ALA A 162 0.59 -8.78 4.79
N LYS A 163 -0.54 -8.12 4.50
CA LYS A 163 -1.53 -8.60 3.52
C LYS A 163 -0.98 -8.52 2.09
N GLU A 164 -0.36 -7.40 1.70
CA GLU A 164 0.20 -7.22 0.35
C GLU A 164 1.29 -8.25 0.03
N ARG A 165 2.08 -8.69 1.02
CA ARG A 165 3.10 -9.72 0.81
C ARG A 165 2.56 -11.12 0.54
N PHE A 166 1.32 -11.43 0.90
CA PHE A 166 0.66 -12.63 0.38
C PHE A 166 0.48 -12.57 -1.14
N GLY A 167 0.39 -11.37 -1.71
CA GLY A 167 0.36 -11.09 -3.15
C GLY A 167 1.75 -11.04 -3.82
N LYS A 168 2.84 -11.40 -3.12
CA LYS A 168 4.24 -11.36 -3.61
C LYS A 168 4.78 -9.95 -3.89
N VAL A 169 4.20 -8.91 -3.29
CA VAL A 169 4.74 -7.55 -3.36
C VAL A 169 6.10 -7.47 -2.66
N THR A 170 7.06 -6.77 -3.26
CA THR A 170 8.46 -6.68 -2.78
C THR A 170 8.82 -5.36 -2.10
N ASP A 171 7.94 -4.36 -2.16
CA ASP A 171 8.16 -3.02 -1.59
C ASP A 171 6.95 -2.53 -0.77
N SER A 172 7.17 -1.57 0.12
CA SER A 172 6.13 -1.02 1.00
C SER A 172 5.41 0.21 0.43
N ARG A 173 5.70 0.63 -0.81
CA ARG A 173 5.23 1.93 -1.35
C ARG A 173 3.72 2.05 -1.35
N TYR A 174 3.06 0.97 -1.74
CA TYR A 174 1.60 0.91 -1.74
C TYR A 174 1.05 0.95 -0.32
N ALA A 175 1.57 0.12 0.60
CA ALA A 175 1.16 0.12 2.01
C ALA A 175 1.27 1.52 2.64
N ARG A 176 2.37 2.23 2.37
CA ARG A 176 2.58 3.59 2.87
C ARG A 176 1.50 4.58 2.47
N TRP A 177 1.14 4.52 1.20
CA TRP A 177 0.10 5.40 0.68
C TRP A 177 -1.28 5.09 1.29
N ILE A 178 -1.61 3.82 1.44
CA ILE A 178 -2.90 3.39 1.99
C ILE A 178 -3.01 3.69 3.47
N THR A 179 -1.93 3.51 4.23
CA THR A 179 -1.84 3.96 5.63
C THR A 179 -2.13 5.45 5.74
N ALA A 180 -1.49 6.27 4.90
CA ALA A 180 -1.70 7.72 4.90
C ALA A 180 -3.17 8.07 4.61
N LEU A 181 -3.79 7.43 3.62
CA LEU A 181 -5.21 7.62 3.31
C LEU A 181 -6.12 7.17 4.45
N ALA A 182 -5.84 6.01 5.05
CA ALA A 182 -6.63 5.42 6.13
C ALA A 182 -6.68 6.30 7.39
N LEU A 183 -5.63 7.07 7.60
CA LEU A 183 -5.53 8.05 8.70
C LEU A 183 -6.04 9.44 8.29
N SER A 184 -6.21 9.72 6.99
CA SER A 184 -6.57 11.05 6.50
C SER A 184 -8.08 11.32 6.52
N GLU A 185 -8.53 12.56 6.47
CA GLU A 185 -9.95 12.92 6.28
C GLU A 185 -10.50 12.49 4.89
N LYS A 186 -9.64 12.11 3.94
CA LYS A 186 -10.11 11.62 2.64
C LYS A 186 -10.86 10.31 2.82
N ASN A 187 -11.99 10.17 2.14
CA ASN A 187 -12.71 8.91 2.10
C ASN A 187 -11.82 7.84 1.46
N LEU A 188 -11.48 6.83 2.24
CA LEU A 188 -11.18 5.51 1.71
C LEU A 188 -12.46 5.02 1.03
N PHE A 189 -12.33 4.46 -0.17
CA PHE A 189 -13.39 4.08 -1.09
C PHE A 189 -14.80 3.85 -0.49
N THR A 190 -15.81 4.48 -1.08
CA THR A 190 -17.20 4.03 -0.98
C THR A 190 -17.43 3.07 -2.16
N PRO A 191 -17.77 1.78 -1.95
CA PRO A 191 -18.33 0.99 -3.04
C PRO A 191 -19.52 1.73 -3.59
N ILE A 192 -19.61 1.73 -4.91
CA ILE A 192 -20.78 2.25 -5.59
C ILE A 192 -21.93 1.31 -5.22
N LYS A 193 -22.74 1.72 -4.24
CA LYS A 193 -23.58 0.82 -3.44
C LYS A 193 -24.85 0.33 -4.17
N ASP A 194 -25.15 0.85 -5.35
CA ASP A 194 -26.49 0.71 -5.93
C ASP A 194 -26.52 0.47 -7.47
N TYR A 195 -25.49 -0.17 -8.06
CA TYR A 195 -25.53 -0.46 -9.50
C TYR A 195 -26.04 -1.88 -9.81
N PRO A 196 -27.06 -2.01 -10.68
CA PRO A 196 -27.56 -3.30 -11.13
C PRO A 196 -26.52 -3.99 -12.04
N SER A 197 -26.36 -5.31 -11.85
CA SER A 197 -25.50 -6.21 -12.64
C SER A 197 -24.08 -5.67 -12.88
N THR A 198 -23.16 -5.99 -11.97
CA THR A 198 -21.74 -5.72 -12.16
C THR A 198 -21.06 -6.93 -12.81
N HIS A 199 -20.11 -6.69 -13.70
CA HIS A 199 -19.24 -7.75 -14.19
C HIS A 199 -17.91 -7.66 -13.44
N ILE A 200 -17.44 -8.76 -12.87
CA ILE A 200 -16.07 -8.82 -12.34
C ILE A 200 -15.18 -9.38 -13.44
N CYS A 201 -14.22 -8.57 -13.85
CA CYS A 201 -13.20 -8.92 -14.83
C CYS A 201 -11.87 -9.15 -14.12
N TYR A 202 -11.13 -10.17 -14.51
CA TYR A 202 -9.83 -10.50 -13.95
C TYR A 202 -8.87 -11.03 -15.01
N SER A 203 -7.58 -10.75 -14.82
CA SER A 203 -6.50 -11.33 -15.64
C SER A 203 -6.26 -12.80 -15.29
N GLU A 204 -5.66 -13.57 -16.21
CA GLU A 204 -5.37 -15.01 -15.96
C GLU A 204 -4.55 -15.25 -14.69
N ASP A 205 -3.62 -14.35 -14.39
CA ASP A 205 -2.79 -14.38 -13.18
C ASP A 205 -3.44 -13.70 -11.96
N SER A 206 -4.66 -13.19 -12.11
CA SER A 206 -5.44 -12.46 -11.09
C SER A 206 -4.75 -11.21 -10.52
N ARG A 207 -3.70 -10.72 -11.18
CA ARG A 207 -3.00 -9.48 -10.79
C ARG A 207 -3.83 -8.24 -11.09
N THR A 208 -4.70 -8.29 -12.09
CA THR A 208 -5.64 -7.22 -12.39
C THR A 208 -7.06 -7.72 -12.20
N VAL A 209 -7.85 -6.99 -11.43
CA VAL A 209 -9.26 -7.29 -11.14
C VAL A 209 -10.02 -5.98 -11.13
N PHE A 210 -11.13 -5.89 -11.85
CA PHE A 210 -12.00 -4.71 -11.84
C PHE A 210 -13.47 -5.09 -11.98
N MET A 211 -14.34 -4.21 -11.51
CA MET A 211 -15.77 -4.27 -11.76
C MET A 211 -16.10 -3.38 -12.96
N ALA A 212 -16.79 -3.92 -13.96
CA ALA A 212 -17.38 -3.16 -15.06
C ALA A 212 -18.88 -2.98 -14.83
N MET A 213 -19.34 -1.73 -14.86
CA MET A 213 -20.71 -1.34 -14.51
C MET A 213 -21.29 -0.43 -15.60
N PRO A 214 -22.49 -0.69 -16.12
CA PRO A 214 -23.16 0.25 -17.01
C PRO A 214 -23.60 1.48 -16.22
N LEU A 215 -23.38 2.68 -16.77
CA LEU A 215 -23.87 3.93 -16.19
C LEU A 215 -25.26 4.23 -16.77
N ASN A 216 -26.31 3.89 -16.01
CA ASN A 216 -27.71 3.99 -16.44
C ASN A 216 -28.13 5.40 -16.94
N GLU A 217 -27.42 6.44 -16.51
CA GLU A 217 -27.67 7.83 -16.90
C GLU A 217 -27.26 8.15 -18.34
N VAL A 218 -26.33 7.38 -18.92
CA VAL A 218 -25.78 7.63 -20.26
C VAL A 218 -25.68 6.31 -21.01
N LYS A 219 -26.49 6.18 -22.07
CA LYS A 219 -26.49 5.01 -22.95
C LYS A 219 -25.06 4.68 -23.40
N ASP A 220 -24.71 3.39 -23.32
CA ASP A 220 -23.43 2.85 -23.77
C ASP A 220 -22.20 3.38 -23.00
N LYS A 221 -22.40 4.09 -21.88
CA LYS A 221 -21.31 4.50 -20.98
C LYS A 221 -21.12 3.46 -19.88
N TRP A 222 -19.87 3.08 -19.64
CA TRP A 222 -19.47 2.08 -18.66
C TRP A 222 -18.44 2.65 -17.71
N ARG A 223 -18.52 2.26 -16.44
CA ARG A 223 -17.53 2.56 -15.40
C ARG A 223 -16.77 1.30 -15.05
N PHE A 224 -15.45 1.39 -15.10
CA PHE A 224 -14.52 0.34 -14.70
C PHE A 224 -13.91 0.74 -13.36
N SER A 225 -14.25 0.03 -12.29
CA SER A 225 -13.74 0.27 -10.94
C SER A 225 -12.72 -0.81 -10.58
N PHE A 226 -11.45 -0.43 -10.39
CA PHE A 226 -10.39 -1.41 -10.17
C PHE A 226 -10.33 -1.86 -8.70
N ILE A 227 -10.26 -3.18 -8.50
CA ILE A 227 -10.07 -3.84 -7.21
C ILE A 227 -8.59 -4.21 -7.04
N ASN A 228 -7.98 -4.80 -8.08
CA ASN A 228 -6.55 -5.05 -8.16
C ASN A 228 -6.00 -4.47 -9.46
N LEU A 229 -4.79 -3.95 -9.44
CA LEU A 229 -4.05 -3.54 -10.63
C LEU A 229 -2.58 -3.96 -10.47
N ASN A 230 -2.07 -4.71 -11.44
CA ASN A 230 -0.68 -5.18 -11.46
C ASN A 230 -0.23 -5.96 -10.19
N GLY A 231 -1.17 -6.61 -9.50
CA GLY A 231 -0.94 -7.41 -8.29
C GLY A 231 -1.13 -6.65 -6.99
N HIS A 232 -1.36 -5.34 -7.07
CA HIS A 232 -1.70 -4.51 -5.91
C HIS A 232 -3.20 -4.43 -5.76
N LYS A 233 -3.71 -4.52 -4.53
CA LYS A 233 -5.09 -4.08 -4.27
C LYS A 233 -5.21 -2.59 -4.59
N ILE A 234 -6.43 -2.09 -4.73
CA ILE A 234 -6.73 -0.66 -4.89
C ILE A 234 -7.76 -0.30 -3.81
N TYR A 235 -7.39 0.63 -2.91
CA TYR A 235 -8.29 1.11 -1.83
C TYR A 235 -8.77 2.56 -2.04
N SER A 236 -8.48 3.16 -3.20
CA SER A 236 -9.01 4.46 -3.65
C SER A 236 -9.89 4.28 -4.90
N GLU A 237 -10.86 5.16 -5.14
CA GLU A 237 -11.67 5.11 -6.36
C GLU A 237 -10.79 5.35 -7.60
N LYS A 238 -10.22 4.30 -8.18
CA LYS A 238 -9.69 4.30 -9.54
C LYS A 238 -10.81 3.84 -10.44
N THR A 239 -11.51 4.81 -11.02
CA THR A 239 -12.54 4.56 -12.01
C THR A 239 -12.13 5.09 -13.37
N VAL A 240 -12.51 4.36 -14.41
CA VAL A 240 -12.41 4.83 -15.79
C VAL A 240 -13.80 4.75 -16.38
N ASP A 241 -14.29 5.88 -16.86
CA ASP A 241 -15.56 5.97 -17.58
C ASP A 241 -15.27 5.89 -19.09
N LEU A 242 -15.83 4.89 -19.77
CA LEU A 242 -15.66 4.69 -21.22
C LEU A 242 -17.01 4.62 -21.92
N PHE A 243 -17.07 5.17 -23.13
CA PHE A 243 -18.16 4.91 -24.06
C PHE A 243 -17.84 3.67 -24.88
N LEU A 244 -18.69 2.65 -24.80
CA LEU A 244 -18.59 1.45 -25.63
C LEU A 244 -19.49 1.64 -26.84
N THR A 245 -18.94 2.08 -27.96
CA THR A 245 -19.69 2.51 -29.16
C THR A 245 -20.42 1.38 -29.92
N SER A 246 -20.51 0.18 -29.34
CA SER A 246 -21.49 -0.82 -29.76
C SER A 246 -22.01 -1.56 -28.53
N SER A 247 -23.28 -1.95 -28.58
CA SER A 247 -24.07 -2.39 -27.42
C SER A 247 -24.09 -3.92 -27.18
N PRO A 248 -22.97 -4.66 -27.04
CA PRO A 248 -23.07 -6.06 -26.59
C PRO A 248 -22.09 -6.43 -25.47
N LEU A 249 -21.87 -5.61 -24.43
CA LEU A 249 -21.21 -6.18 -23.24
C LEU A 249 -22.14 -7.23 -22.58
N SER A 250 -23.46 -7.07 -22.70
CA SER A 250 -24.46 -8.06 -22.26
C SER A 250 -24.40 -9.35 -23.08
N ASP A 251 -24.32 -9.24 -24.42
CA ASP A 251 -24.33 -10.41 -25.30
C ASP A 251 -22.96 -11.11 -25.26
N ALA A 252 -21.90 -10.34 -24.99
CA ALA A 252 -20.55 -10.87 -24.89
C ALA A 252 -20.32 -11.77 -23.67
N ILE A 253 -21.02 -11.50 -22.59
CA ILE A 253 -20.80 -12.19 -21.33
C ILE A 253 -21.74 -13.40 -21.17
N SER A 254 -22.80 -13.48 -21.98
CA SER A 254 -23.72 -14.63 -22.00
C SER A 254 -23.29 -15.78 -22.92
N ASP A 255 -22.49 -15.51 -23.96
CA ASP A 255 -22.06 -16.51 -24.94
C ASP A 255 -20.55 -16.78 -24.93
N ARG A 256 -20.16 -18.04 -25.14
CA ARG A 256 -18.77 -18.56 -25.07
C ARG A 256 -17.79 -17.99 -26.13
N ASN A 257 -18.15 -16.95 -26.89
CA ASN A 257 -17.28 -16.30 -27.86
C ASN A 257 -17.88 -14.99 -28.38
N PRO A 258 -17.42 -13.82 -27.90
CA PRO A 258 -18.01 -12.56 -28.34
C PRO A 258 -17.05 -11.62 -29.08
N SER A 259 -17.42 -11.21 -30.29
CA SER A 259 -16.61 -10.29 -31.10
C SER A 259 -16.94 -8.82 -30.81
N PHE A 260 -15.94 -7.98 -30.56
CA PHE A 260 -16.09 -6.52 -30.40
C PHE A 260 -14.92 -5.77 -31.07
N ASP A 261 -15.20 -4.57 -31.58
CA ASP A 261 -14.20 -3.61 -32.09
C ASP A 261 -14.56 -2.19 -31.62
N GLY A 262 -13.65 -1.56 -30.89
CA GLY A 262 -13.83 -0.19 -30.40
C GLY A 262 -12.58 0.35 -29.68
N LYS A 263 -12.20 1.58 -30.01
CA LYS A 263 -11.17 2.35 -29.29
C LYS A 263 -11.88 3.32 -28.34
N ALA A 264 -11.65 3.16 -27.04
CA ALA A 264 -12.14 4.10 -26.05
C ALA A 264 -10.96 4.89 -25.48
N HIS A 265 -11.09 6.22 -25.46
CA HIS A 265 -10.18 7.13 -24.79
C HIS A 265 -10.90 7.62 -23.53
N GLY A 266 -10.35 7.33 -22.35
CA GLY A 266 -10.84 7.84 -21.07
C GLY A 266 -9.72 8.58 -20.37
N THR A 267 -10.03 9.71 -19.75
CA THR A 267 -9.10 10.43 -18.88
C THR A 267 -9.26 9.88 -17.46
N LEU A 268 -8.16 9.48 -16.83
CA LEU A 268 -8.17 9.03 -15.45
C LEU A 268 -8.58 10.20 -14.55
N SER A 269 -9.73 10.13 -13.88
CA SER A 269 -10.03 11.04 -12.77
C SER A 269 -9.46 10.44 -11.49
N SER A 270 -8.14 10.40 -11.35
CA SER A 270 -7.50 9.97 -10.09
C SER A 270 -7.21 11.18 -9.20
N LEU A 271 -7.42 11.01 -7.90
CA LEU A 271 -6.88 11.90 -6.87
C LEU A 271 -5.40 11.57 -6.53
N ILE A 272 -4.72 10.78 -7.36
CA ILE A 272 -3.36 10.27 -7.14
C ILE A 272 -2.68 10.04 -8.50
N ASN A 273 -1.67 10.88 -8.77
CA ASN A 273 -0.86 10.99 -9.99
C ASN A 273 -1.61 11.43 -11.27
N PRO A 274 -1.33 12.63 -11.81
CA PRO A 274 -1.92 13.12 -13.06
C PRO A 274 -1.42 12.42 -14.34
N ASP A 275 -0.52 11.42 -14.23
CA ASP A 275 0.25 10.89 -15.37
C ASP A 275 0.03 9.37 -15.63
N GLU A 276 -0.97 8.73 -15.03
CA GLU A 276 -1.35 7.35 -15.36
C GLU A 276 -2.48 7.34 -16.41
N ASP A 277 -2.16 7.02 -17.66
CA ASP A 277 -3.17 6.79 -18.70
C ASP A 277 -3.56 5.30 -18.73
N ILE A 278 -4.83 5.00 -18.50
CA ILE A 278 -5.41 3.67 -18.72
C ILE A 278 -6.13 3.68 -20.06
N THR A 279 -5.63 2.90 -21.01
CA THR A 279 -6.32 2.65 -22.28
C THR A 279 -6.90 1.24 -22.26
N VAL A 280 -8.20 1.12 -22.42
CA VAL A 280 -8.87 -0.18 -22.58
C VAL A 280 -9.08 -0.42 -24.07
N ILE A 281 -8.45 -1.47 -24.59
CA ILE A 281 -8.57 -1.90 -25.98
C ILE A 281 -9.30 -3.25 -25.96
N SER A 282 -10.52 -3.30 -26.46
CA SER A 282 -11.25 -4.58 -26.55
C SER A 282 -11.09 -5.17 -27.94
N ASN A 283 -10.86 -6.48 -28.04
CA ASN A 283 -10.86 -7.22 -29.30
C ASN A 283 -11.76 -8.47 -29.20
N GLN A 284 -11.86 -9.23 -30.31
CA GLN A 284 -12.86 -10.28 -30.54
C GLN A 284 -12.91 -11.45 -29.54
N THR A 285 -11.97 -11.56 -28.61
CA THR A 285 -11.93 -12.66 -27.62
C THR A 285 -11.41 -12.21 -26.26
N SER A 286 -11.07 -10.92 -26.09
CA SER A 286 -10.44 -10.43 -24.87
C SER A 286 -10.64 -8.92 -24.69
N MET A 287 -11.00 -8.50 -23.48
CA MET A 287 -10.76 -7.13 -23.05
C MET A 287 -9.27 -7.01 -22.74
N MET A 288 -8.58 -6.08 -23.39
CA MET A 288 -7.19 -5.74 -23.08
C MET A 288 -7.18 -4.46 -22.26
N LEU A 289 -6.68 -4.54 -21.04
CA LEU A 289 -6.29 -3.34 -20.31
C LEU A 289 -4.86 -2.99 -20.69
N SER A 290 -4.58 -1.70 -20.87
CA SER A 290 -3.22 -1.17 -20.89
C SER A 290 -3.16 0.02 -19.94
N TRP A 291 -2.06 0.13 -19.23
CA TRP A 291 -1.77 1.24 -18.33
C TRP A 291 -0.30 1.62 -18.48
N THR A 292 0.00 2.89 -18.29
CA THR A 292 1.37 3.36 -18.04
C THR A 292 1.45 3.77 -16.59
N GLY A 293 2.24 3.04 -15.80
CA GLY A 293 2.48 3.42 -14.41
C GLY A 293 3.61 4.44 -14.28
N SER A 294 3.67 5.13 -13.14
CA SER A 294 4.69 6.14 -12.85
C SER A 294 6.04 5.56 -12.43
N ASP A 295 6.13 4.25 -12.20
CA ASP A 295 7.35 3.60 -11.77
C ASP A 295 8.26 3.28 -12.96
N PRO A 296 9.58 3.56 -12.87
CA PRO A 296 10.56 3.12 -13.86
C PRO A 296 10.54 1.59 -13.97
N GLY A 297 9.86 1.06 -15.00
CA GLY A 297 9.67 -0.38 -15.19
C GLY A 297 8.23 -0.79 -15.49
N ASP A 298 7.24 0.08 -15.26
CA ASP A 298 5.86 -0.15 -15.69
C ASP A 298 5.77 -0.03 -17.22
N SER A 299 5.88 -1.18 -17.90
CA SER A 299 5.75 -1.26 -19.34
C SER A 299 4.29 -1.40 -19.77
N PHE A 300 4.01 -0.95 -20.99
CA PHE A 300 2.76 -1.21 -21.69
C PHE A 300 2.46 -2.72 -21.72
N GLU A 301 1.60 -3.19 -20.81
CA GLU A 301 1.18 -4.58 -20.78
C GLU A 301 -0.24 -4.69 -21.32
N LYS A 302 -0.40 -5.66 -22.21
CA LYS A 302 -1.64 -5.97 -22.90
C LYS A 302 -2.18 -7.22 -22.22
N VAL A 303 -3.02 -7.03 -21.21
CA VAL A 303 -3.47 -8.15 -20.36
C VAL A 303 -4.86 -8.62 -20.77
N PRO A 304 -5.01 -9.89 -21.20
CA PRO A 304 -6.32 -10.46 -21.49
C PRO A 304 -7.12 -10.63 -20.21
N MET A 305 -8.40 -10.22 -20.25
CA MET A 305 -9.31 -10.29 -19.11
C MET A 305 -10.44 -11.27 -19.37
N THR A 306 -10.79 -12.05 -18.34
CA THR A 306 -12.01 -12.86 -18.28
C THR A 306 -13.04 -12.13 -17.41
N CYS A 307 -14.24 -11.88 -17.93
CA CYS A 307 -15.32 -11.24 -17.19
C CYS A 307 -16.43 -12.24 -16.84
N LYS A 308 -16.97 -12.13 -15.63
CA LYS A 308 -18.11 -12.92 -15.15
C LYS A 308 -19.17 -12.01 -14.59
N GLU A 309 -20.43 -12.32 -14.86
CA GLU A 309 -21.55 -11.63 -14.23
C GLU A 309 -21.54 -11.89 -12.72
N PHE A 310 -21.56 -10.81 -11.95
CA PHE A 310 -21.62 -10.85 -10.50
C PHE A 310 -23.04 -10.48 -10.07
N GLN A 311 -23.83 -11.49 -9.73
CA GLN A 311 -25.12 -11.26 -9.09
C GLN A 311 -24.89 -10.85 -7.64
N THR A 312 -25.15 -9.58 -7.34
CA THR A 312 -25.24 -9.12 -5.96
C THR A 312 -26.40 -9.86 -5.30
N TYR A 313 -26.10 -10.75 -4.36
CA TYR A 313 -27.14 -11.34 -3.52
C TYR A 313 -27.83 -10.19 -2.77
N PRO A 314 -29.18 -10.07 -2.85
CA PRO A 314 -29.88 -9.07 -2.05
C PRO A 314 -29.55 -9.32 -0.57
N GLU A 315 -29.13 -8.27 0.12
CA GLU A 315 -28.88 -8.30 1.57
C GLU A 315 -30.14 -8.88 2.26
N ARG A 316 -29.95 -9.94 3.06
CA ARG A 316 -30.99 -10.47 3.96
C ARG A 316 -31.01 -9.69 5.25
#